data_AF-A0A3M0HZL8-F1
#
_entry.id   AF-A0A3M0HZL8-F1
#
_cell.length_a   1.000
_cell.length_b   1.000
_cell.length_c   1.000
_cell.angle_alpha   90.00
_cell.angle_beta   90.00
_cell.angle_gamma   90.00
#
_symmetry.space_group_name_H-M   'P 1'
#
loop_
_entity.id
_entity.type
_entity.pdbx_description
1 polymer ?
#
loop_
_entity_poly.entity_id
_entity_poly.type
_entity_poly.pdbx_seq_one_letter_code
_entity_poly.pdbx_strand_id
1 'polypeptide(L)'
;MKWHAAGPADGTGPAVSPLIDAARHVLRELAIDPLALEADSGSARILALMDETALRRRSRGPYSPDNLPPEAMETIDWVVLRMYSNQERPRFTVEGGGPWPSLLVRFDHSRVVVRYIVPEAAPPVYVYDAGDLQTAGGIPLALKALAASLRAAGARLGGEPPLTVSLSYPDDPAYEANVARFPEHLRDAVPPVVPTLDIDRSGCSAGQRAAHDKALRAGTFGKGFERLGRTGFTMTVGGVRLRDGDG
;
A
#
# COMPACT_ATOMS: atom_id res chain seq x y z
N MET A 1 -6.74 -8.20 -8.29
CA MET A 1 -5.64 -8.29 -9.28
C MET A 1 -4.39 -8.68 -8.51
N LYS A 2 -3.93 -9.94 -8.59
CA LYS A 2 -2.69 -10.38 -7.94
C LYS A 2 -1.54 -10.16 -8.92
N TRP A 3 -0.49 -9.46 -8.51
CA TRP A 3 0.70 -9.35 -9.33
C TRP A 3 1.52 -10.63 -9.12
N HIS A 4 1.72 -11.42 -10.17
CA HIS A 4 2.56 -12.61 -10.06
C HIS A 4 4.04 -12.18 -10.10
N ALA A 5 4.74 -12.30 -8.98
CA ALA A 5 6.19 -12.17 -8.93
C ALA A 5 6.86 -13.53 -9.16
N ALA A 6 7.81 -13.60 -10.08
CA ALA A 6 8.78 -14.69 -10.15
C ALA A 6 9.89 -14.40 -9.11
N GLY A 7 9.90 -15.14 -8.01
CA GLY A 7 10.92 -14.99 -6.95
C GLY A 7 12.15 -15.87 -7.20
N PRO A 8 13.36 -15.43 -6.79
CA PRO A 8 14.56 -16.26 -6.80
C PRO A 8 14.48 -17.38 -5.73
N ALA A 9 15.04 -18.56 -6.06
CA ALA A 9 14.91 -19.80 -5.28
C ALA A 9 15.83 -19.90 -4.04
N ASP A 10 16.73 -18.92 -3.83
CA ASP A 10 17.69 -18.96 -2.73
C ASP A 10 17.21 -18.07 -1.58
N GLY A 11 16.92 -18.69 -0.43
CA GLY A 11 16.29 -18.11 0.77
C GLY A 11 17.01 -16.94 1.47
N THR A 12 17.93 -16.27 0.79
CA THR A 12 18.48 -14.95 1.10
C THR A 12 17.97 -13.94 0.08
N GLY A 13 16.65 -13.74 0.06
CA GLY A 13 16.05 -12.67 -0.73
C GLY A 13 16.51 -11.29 -0.21
N PRO A 14 16.59 -10.27 -1.08
CA PRO A 14 16.88 -8.91 -0.65
C PRO A 14 15.90 -8.44 0.44
N ALA A 15 16.40 -7.61 1.36
CA ALA A 15 15.62 -7.03 2.45
C ALA A 15 14.38 -6.31 1.89
N VAL A 16 13.20 -6.59 2.45
CA VAL A 16 11.93 -6.00 2.01
C VAL A 16 11.66 -4.68 2.72
N SER A 17 12.24 -4.44 3.91
CA SER A 17 12.02 -3.21 4.66
C SER A 17 12.40 -1.93 3.90
N PRO A 18 13.47 -1.86 3.07
CA PRO A 18 13.77 -0.67 2.28
C PRO A 18 12.70 -0.40 1.21
N LEU A 19 12.09 -1.44 0.62
CA LEU A 19 11.02 -1.31 -0.36
C LEU A 19 9.71 -0.83 0.30
N ILE A 20 9.43 -1.32 1.50
CA ILE A 20 8.31 -0.82 2.32
C ILE A 20 8.53 0.66 2.68
N ASP A 21 9.73 1.03 3.11
CA ASP A 21 10.08 2.43 3.43
C ASP A 21 10.01 3.34 2.19
N ALA A 22 10.43 2.85 1.02
CA ALA A 22 10.33 3.55 -0.25
C ALA A 22 8.86 3.74 -0.69
N ALA A 23 8.04 2.69 -0.63
CA ALA A 23 6.62 2.77 -0.94
C ALA A 23 5.92 3.77 -0.01
N ARG A 24 6.20 3.70 1.30
CA ARG A 24 5.72 4.66 2.30
C ARG A 24 6.14 6.10 1.95
N HIS A 25 7.38 6.31 1.52
CA HIS A 25 7.85 7.64 1.15
C HIS A 25 7.08 8.17 -0.06
N VAL A 26 6.95 7.37 -1.12
CA VAL A 26 6.18 7.73 -2.33
C VAL A 26 4.72 8.06 -1.98
N LEU A 27 4.05 7.26 -1.14
CA LEU A 27 2.69 7.55 -0.69
C LEU A 27 2.57 8.92 0.00
N ARG A 28 3.57 9.31 0.80
CA ARG A 28 3.56 10.59 1.53
C ARG A 28 3.90 11.78 0.64
N GLU A 29 4.94 11.66 -0.18
CA GLU A 29 5.37 12.74 -1.08
C GLU A 29 4.27 13.08 -2.08
N LEU A 30 3.65 12.04 -2.63
CA LEU A 30 2.55 12.17 -3.56
C LEU A 30 1.20 12.33 -2.83
N ALA A 31 1.10 12.24 -1.51
CA ALA A 31 -0.21 12.31 -0.83
C ALA A 31 -1.27 11.37 -1.45
N ILE A 32 -0.89 10.11 -1.68
CA ILE A 32 -1.75 9.08 -2.28
C ILE A 32 -2.45 8.28 -1.19
N ASP A 33 -3.76 8.09 -1.36
CA ASP A 33 -4.52 7.02 -0.70
C ASP A 33 -4.56 5.79 -1.63
N PRO A 34 -3.78 4.72 -1.35
CA PRO A 34 -3.61 3.63 -2.29
C PRO A 34 -4.84 2.73 -2.33
N LEU A 35 -5.40 2.45 -3.51
CA LEU A 35 -6.45 1.43 -3.69
C LEU A 35 -5.94 0.01 -3.45
N ALA A 36 -4.65 -0.20 -3.69
CA ALA A 36 -3.93 -1.42 -3.38
C ALA A 36 -2.44 -1.11 -3.28
N LEU A 37 -1.73 -1.92 -2.52
CA LEU A 37 -0.28 -1.91 -2.40
C LEU A 37 0.19 -3.34 -2.34
N GLU A 38 1.26 -3.67 -3.05
CA GLU A 38 1.96 -4.95 -2.94
C GLU A 38 3.45 -4.66 -2.82
N ALA A 39 4.14 -5.24 -1.84
CA ALA A 39 5.57 -5.11 -1.68
C ALA A 39 6.19 -6.48 -1.43
N ASP A 40 7.15 -6.84 -2.27
CA ASP A 40 7.95 -8.06 -2.18
C ASP A 40 9.45 -7.70 -2.18
N SER A 41 10.33 -8.69 -2.27
CA SER A 41 11.79 -8.44 -2.31
C SER A 41 12.29 -7.76 -3.60
N GLY A 42 11.50 -7.75 -4.66
CA GLY A 42 11.85 -7.20 -5.97
C GLY A 42 11.39 -5.76 -6.18
N SER A 43 10.16 -5.43 -5.78
CA SER A 43 9.56 -4.12 -6.02
C SER A 43 8.38 -3.82 -5.10
N ALA A 44 7.99 -2.55 -5.02
CA ALA A 44 6.70 -2.14 -4.47
C ALA A 44 5.78 -1.59 -5.57
N ARG A 45 4.54 -2.05 -5.61
CA ARG A 45 3.52 -1.70 -6.60
C ARG A 45 2.35 -1.04 -5.88
N ILE A 46 1.92 0.12 -6.35
CA ILE A 46 0.84 0.91 -5.78
C ILE A 46 -0.21 1.14 -6.87
N LEU A 47 -1.47 0.91 -6.55
CA LEU A 47 -2.61 1.32 -7.38
C LEU A 47 -3.25 2.55 -6.75
N ALA A 48 -3.49 3.59 -7.54
CA ALA A 48 -4.04 4.86 -7.08
C ALA A 48 -5.06 5.40 -8.10
N LEU A 49 -5.93 6.29 -7.66
CA LEU A 49 -6.81 7.03 -8.55
C LEU A 49 -6.15 8.29 -9.07
N MET A 50 -6.43 8.62 -10.33
CA MET A 50 -6.23 9.97 -10.86
C MET A 50 -7.16 10.94 -10.11
N ASP A 51 -6.64 12.11 -9.76
CA ASP A 51 -7.37 13.15 -9.04
C ASP A 51 -8.61 13.61 -9.82
N GLU A 52 -9.70 13.95 -9.13
CA GLU A 52 -10.94 14.42 -9.78
C GLU A 52 -10.76 15.68 -10.63
N THR A 53 -9.79 16.53 -10.28
CA THR A 53 -9.44 17.71 -11.09
C THR A 53 -9.00 17.30 -12.50
N ALA A 54 -8.26 16.20 -12.61
CA ALA A 54 -7.81 15.59 -13.86
C ALA A 54 -8.99 15.07 -14.71
N LEU A 55 -10.09 14.64 -14.07
CA LEU A 55 -11.25 14.01 -14.70
C LEU A 55 -12.26 15.01 -15.32
N ARG A 56 -12.01 16.32 -15.23
CA ARG A 56 -12.94 17.35 -15.73
C ARG A 56 -13.20 17.29 -17.23
N ARG A 57 -12.29 16.69 -18.01
CA ARG A 57 -12.40 16.61 -19.48
C ARG A 57 -12.82 15.24 -20.00
N ARG A 58 -13.13 14.29 -19.11
CA ARG A 58 -13.66 12.93 -19.35
C ARG A 58 -13.36 12.41 -20.76
N SER A 59 -12.11 12.09 -21.03
CA SER A 59 -11.75 11.49 -22.31
C SER A 59 -12.16 9.99 -22.34
N ARG A 60 -12.64 9.52 -23.50
CA ARG A 60 -12.97 8.10 -23.76
C ARG A 60 -12.43 7.66 -25.13
N GLY A 61 -11.17 7.23 -25.16
CA GLY A 61 -10.52 6.40 -26.18
C GLY A 61 -10.60 6.80 -27.68
N PRO A 62 -9.88 6.07 -28.55
CA PRO A 62 -8.59 5.45 -28.27
C PRO A 62 -7.49 6.53 -28.17
N TYR A 63 -6.60 6.37 -27.20
CA TYR A 63 -5.46 7.28 -27.01
C TYR A 63 -4.29 6.86 -27.89
N SER A 64 -3.57 7.83 -28.43
CA SER A 64 -2.33 7.64 -29.17
C SER A 64 -1.23 8.52 -28.56
N PRO A 65 0.06 8.31 -28.90
CA PRO A 65 1.13 9.21 -28.47
C PRO A 65 0.88 10.68 -28.83
N ASP A 66 0.13 10.95 -29.91
CA ASP A 66 -0.23 12.30 -30.37
C ASP A 66 -1.52 12.84 -29.74
N ASN A 67 -2.27 11.99 -29.03
CA ASN A 67 -3.53 12.32 -28.38
C ASN A 67 -3.54 11.74 -26.96
N LEU A 68 -2.71 12.34 -26.09
CA LEU A 68 -2.61 11.94 -24.70
C LEU A 68 -3.87 12.37 -23.92
N PRO A 69 -4.37 11.52 -23.00
CA PRO A 69 -5.52 11.84 -22.19
C PRO A 69 -5.20 13.03 -21.27
N PRO A 70 -6.02 14.10 -21.24
CA PRO A 70 -5.83 15.24 -20.35
C PRO A 70 -5.64 14.84 -18.89
N GLU A 71 -6.38 13.82 -18.45
CA GLU A 71 -6.32 13.25 -17.10
C GLU A 71 -4.88 12.81 -16.74
N ALA A 72 -4.19 12.16 -17.68
CA ALA A 72 -2.83 11.68 -17.47
C ALA A 72 -1.84 12.85 -17.45
N MET A 73 -2.04 13.86 -18.30
CA MET A 73 -1.17 15.04 -18.35
C MET A 73 -1.25 15.86 -17.05
N GLU A 74 -2.46 16.11 -16.55
CA GLU A 74 -2.65 16.81 -15.27
C GLU A 74 -2.03 16.02 -14.11
N THR A 75 -2.16 14.68 -14.13
CA THR A 75 -1.50 13.82 -13.14
C THR A 75 0.03 13.89 -13.24
N ILE A 76 0.60 13.90 -14.46
CA ILE A 76 2.05 14.07 -14.68
C ILE A 76 2.53 15.39 -14.10
N ASP A 77 1.88 16.50 -14.41
CA ASP A 77 2.26 17.83 -13.92
C ASP A 77 2.25 17.89 -12.39
N TRP A 78 1.22 17.32 -11.78
CA TRP A 78 1.13 17.24 -10.32
C TRP A 78 2.24 16.36 -9.70
N VAL A 79 2.56 15.20 -10.29
CA VAL A 79 3.65 14.34 -9.81
C VAL A 79 4.99 15.07 -9.92
N VAL A 80 5.25 15.72 -11.06
CA VAL A 80 6.48 16.47 -11.30
C VAL A 80 6.62 17.62 -10.28
N LEU A 81 5.53 18.34 -10.01
CA LEU A 81 5.52 19.42 -9.01
C LEU A 81 5.87 18.89 -7.61
N ARG A 82 5.25 17.79 -7.19
CA ARG A 82 5.46 17.17 -5.87
C ARG A 82 6.87 16.59 -5.73
N MET A 83 7.42 16.05 -6.81
CA MET A 83 8.76 15.44 -6.82
C MET A 83 9.88 16.42 -7.18
N TYR A 84 9.60 17.72 -7.31
CA TYR A 84 10.57 18.71 -7.78
C TYR A 84 11.87 18.76 -6.95
N SER A 85 11.77 18.53 -5.64
CA SER A 85 12.91 18.52 -4.70
C SER A 85 13.58 17.15 -4.55
N ASN A 86 13.01 16.09 -5.14
CA ASN A 86 13.54 14.72 -5.00
C ASN A 86 14.67 14.45 -6.01
N GLN A 87 15.69 13.71 -5.57
CA GLN A 87 16.85 13.35 -6.40
C GLN A 87 16.47 12.35 -7.50
N GLU A 88 15.47 11.51 -7.25
CA GLU A 88 14.97 10.54 -8.21
C GLU A 88 13.92 11.16 -9.13
N ARG A 89 14.18 11.12 -10.45
CA ARG A 89 13.21 11.54 -11.46
C ARG A 89 12.31 10.38 -11.87
N PRO A 90 10.98 10.49 -11.72
CA PRO A 90 10.05 9.45 -12.16
C PRO A 90 10.04 9.31 -13.69
N ARG A 91 9.80 8.10 -14.17
CA ARG A 91 9.47 7.82 -15.57
C ARG A 91 7.97 7.62 -15.71
N PHE A 92 7.41 8.19 -16.76
CA PHE A 92 5.98 8.16 -17.05
C PHE A 92 5.72 7.30 -18.27
N THR A 93 4.64 6.51 -18.24
CA THR A 93 4.15 5.77 -19.39
C THR A 93 2.63 5.80 -19.38
N VAL A 94 2.03 6.39 -20.41
CA VAL A 94 0.59 6.32 -20.63
C VAL A 94 0.28 4.98 -21.26
N GLU A 95 -0.45 4.15 -20.52
CA GLU A 95 -0.87 2.84 -21.00
C GLU A 95 -2.19 3.02 -21.78
N GLY A 96 -2.09 2.94 -23.10
CA GLY A 96 -3.23 2.90 -24.02
C GLY A 96 -3.67 1.45 -24.32
N GLY A 97 -4.86 1.29 -24.92
CA GLY A 97 -5.36 0.00 -25.40
C GLY A 97 -6.53 -0.59 -24.62
N GLY A 98 -6.93 0.04 -23.51
CA GLY A 98 -8.18 -0.24 -22.79
C GLY A 98 -9.27 0.80 -23.06
N PRO A 99 -10.49 0.59 -22.52
CA PRO A 99 -11.57 1.59 -22.60
C PRO A 99 -11.25 2.87 -21.82
N TRP A 100 -10.28 2.81 -20.91
CA TRP A 100 -9.89 3.88 -20.01
C TRP A 100 -8.37 4.07 -20.01
N PRO A 101 -7.87 5.30 -19.84
CA PRO A 101 -6.44 5.54 -19.73
C PRO A 101 -5.91 5.12 -18.36
N SER A 102 -4.67 4.63 -18.33
CA SER A 102 -3.89 4.53 -17.09
C SER A 102 -2.52 5.17 -17.26
N LEU A 103 -1.98 5.68 -16.15
CA LEU A 103 -0.64 6.27 -16.09
C LEU A 103 0.24 5.43 -15.17
N LEU A 104 1.30 4.87 -15.74
CA LEU A 104 2.34 4.19 -14.99
C LEU A 104 3.46 5.19 -14.66
N VAL A 105 3.74 5.35 -13.37
CA VAL A 105 4.83 6.16 -12.83
C VAL A 105 5.84 5.23 -12.18
N ARG A 106 7.09 5.28 -12.63
CA ARG A 106 8.16 4.38 -12.16
C ARG A 106 9.28 5.18 -11.50
N PHE A 107 9.59 4.78 -10.27
CA PHE A 107 10.76 5.19 -9.50
C PHE A 107 11.77 4.05 -9.54
N ASP A 108 12.62 4.01 -10.58
CA ASP A 108 13.50 2.88 -10.86
C ASP A 108 14.58 2.65 -9.77
N HIS A 109 15.08 3.70 -9.10
CA HIS A 109 16.05 3.59 -8.01
C HIS A 109 15.38 3.07 -6.74
N SER A 110 14.21 3.62 -6.42
CA SER A 110 13.40 3.18 -5.28
C SER A 110 12.69 1.85 -5.52
N ARG A 111 12.67 1.37 -6.78
CA ARG A 111 11.91 0.19 -7.26
C ARG A 111 10.43 0.27 -6.89
N VAL A 112 9.87 1.47 -6.92
CA VAL A 112 8.45 1.72 -6.67
C VAL A 112 7.76 2.00 -8.00
N VAL A 113 6.61 1.37 -8.20
CA VAL A 113 5.76 1.58 -9.37
C VAL A 113 4.39 2.01 -8.89
N VAL A 114 3.92 3.17 -9.34
CA VAL A 114 2.57 3.66 -9.09
C VAL A 114 1.78 3.60 -10.38
N ARG A 115 0.64 2.91 -10.38
CA ARG A 115 -0.31 2.93 -11.49
C ARG A 115 -1.50 3.78 -11.07
N TYR A 116 -1.68 4.90 -11.76
CA TYR A 116 -2.87 5.73 -11.67
C TYR A 116 -3.90 5.26 -12.68
N ILE A 117 -5.15 5.13 -12.22
CA ILE A 117 -6.30 4.77 -13.06
C ILE A 117 -7.42 5.79 -12.85
N VAL A 118 -8.29 5.94 -13.83
CA VAL A 118 -9.55 6.68 -13.65
C VAL A 118 -10.53 5.88 -12.77
N PRO A 119 -11.47 6.52 -12.07
CA PRO A 119 -12.44 5.85 -11.21
C PRO A 119 -13.25 4.76 -11.92
N GLU A 120 -13.57 4.92 -13.22
CA GLU A 120 -14.33 3.94 -13.98
C GLU A 120 -13.55 2.64 -14.25
N ALA A 121 -12.23 2.67 -14.15
CA ALA A 121 -11.37 1.50 -14.23
C ALA A 121 -11.02 0.93 -12.84
N ALA A 122 -11.49 1.58 -11.76
CA ALA A 122 -11.23 1.13 -10.42
C ALA A 122 -11.79 -0.28 -10.19
N PRO A 123 -11.03 -1.18 -9.56
CA PRO A 123 -11.62 -2.41 -9.07
C PRO A 123 -12.72 -2.06 -8.05
N PRO A 124 -13.69 -2.96 -7.79
CA PRO A 124 -14.73 -2.76 -6.78
C PRO A 124 -14.11 -2.86 -5.38
N VAL A 125 -13.30 -1.88 -5.03
CA VAL A 125 -12.65 -1.70 -3.74
C VAL A 125 -13.10 -0.36 -3.17
N TYR A 126 -12.98 -0.21 -1.87
CA TYR A 126 -13.28 1.06 -1.23
C TYR A 126 -12.37 2.16 -1.78
N VAL A 127 -12.98 3.26 -2.19
CA VAL A 127 -12.31 4.47 -2.64
C VAL A 127 -12.53 5.52 -1.58
N TYR A 128 -11.44 6.06 -1.03
CA TYR A 128 -11.49 7.14 -0.05
C TYR A 128 -11.99 8.44 -0.69
N ASP A 129 -12.89 9.13 0.00
CA ASP A 129 -13.17 10.53 -0.29
C ASP A 129 -12.08 11.40 0.34
N ALA A 130 -11.74 12.53 -0.28
CA ALA A 130 -10.76 13.49 0.23
C ALA A 130 -11.13 14.08 1.60
N GLY A 131 -12.37 13.85 2.07
CA GLY A 131 -12.86 14.20 3.41
C GLY A 131 -12.67 13.13 4.48
N ASP A 132 -12.20 11.92 4.14
CA ASP A 132 -12.12 10.81 5.09
C ASP A 132 -10.99 11.00 6.11
N LEU A 133 -11.37 11.29 7.35
CA LEU A 133 -10.46 11.68 8.44
C LEU A 133 -9.49 10.57 8.91
N GLN A 134 -9.70 9.32 8.50
CA GLN A 134 -9.03 8.16 9.14
C GLN A 134 -7.82 7.60 8.40
N THR A 135 -7.66 7.82 7.09
CA THR A 135 -6.82 6.88 6.30
C THR A 135 -5.50 7.45 5.82
N ALA A 136 -5.44 8.73 5.47
CA ALA A 136 -4.26 9.35 4.86
C ALA A 136 -2.97 9.20 5.73
N GLY A 137 -3.11 9.04 7.05
CA GLY A 137 -1.99 8.83 7.97
C GLY A 137 -1.73 7.38 8.38
N GLY A 138 -2.75 6.52 8.34
CA GLY A 138 -2.72 5.18 8.95
C GLY A 138 -1.79 4.23 8.21
N ILE A 139 -1.94 4.14 6.89
CA ILE A 139 -1.16 3.22 6.05
C ILE A 139 0.34 3.54 6.11
N PRO A 140 0.79 4.80 5.91
CA PRO A 140 2.20 5.14 6.07
C PRO A 140 2.77 4.84 7.47
N LEU A 141 1.96 4.95 8.52
CA LEU A 141 2.37 4.62 9.89
C LEU A 141 2.51 3.10 10.09
N ALA A 142 1.57 2.31 9.58
CA ALA A 142 1.61 0.86 9.66
C ALA A 142 2.79 0.27 8.86
N LEU A 143 3.06 0.78 7.65
CA LEU A 143 4.22 0.41 6.85
C LEU A 143 5.53 0.72 7.59
N LYS A 144 5.63 1.89 8.24
CA LYS A 144 6.79 2.25 9.07
C LYS A 144 7.02 1.25 10.20
N ALA A 145 5.95 0.91 10.92
CA ALA A 145 6.02 -0.05 12.02
C ALA A 145 6.45 -1.44 11.53
N LEU A 146 5.93 -1.88 10.39
CA LEU A 146 6.29 -3.15 9.77
C LEU A 146 7.77 -3.17 9.34
N ALA A 147 8.23 -2.15 8.61
CA ALA A 147 9.64 -2.04 8.21
C ALA A 147 10.59 -2.03 9.43
N ALA A 148 10.25 -1.29 10.48
CA ALA A 148 11.03 -1.28 11.71
C ALA A 148 11.08 -2.66 12.39
N SER A 149 9.95 -3.39 12.41
CA SER A 149 9.89 -4.75 12.98
C SER A 149 10.77 -5.74 12.20
N LEU A 150 10.85 -5.59 10.88
CA LEU A 150 11.67 -6.45 10.03
C LEU A 150 13.16 -6.18 10.23
N ARG A 151 13.55 -4.92 10.29
CA ARG A 151 14.93 -4.54 10.62
C ARG A 151 15.36 -5.06 12.00
N ALA A 152 14.47 -4.96 12.99
CA ALA A 152 14.74 -5.48 14.33
C ALA A 152 14.85 -7.02 14.37
N ALA A 153 14.01 -7.73 13.62
CA ALA A 153 14.14 -9.18 13.46
C ALA A 153 15.42 -9.55 12.71
N GLY A 154 15.75 -8.83 11.64
CA GLY A 154 16.93 -9.04 10.82
C GLY A 154 18.24 -8.83 11.57
N ALA A 155 18.33 -7.79 12.41
CA ALA A 155 19.47 -7.55 13.29
C ALA A 155 19.76 -8.73 14.23
N ARG A 156 18.73 -9.49 14.61
CA ARG A 156 18.88 -10.69 15.45
C ARG A 156 19.23 -11.95 14.66
N LEU A 157 18.78 -12.04 13.41
CA LEU A 157 18.89 -13.24 12.58
C LEU A 157 20.08 -13.19 11.61
N GLY A 158 20.71 -12.03 11.40
CA GLY A 158 21.71 -11.82 10.36
C GLY A 158 21.12 -11.54 8.97
N GLY A 159 19.79 -11.40 8.86
CA GLY A 159 19.06 -11.12 7.63
C GLY A 159 17.55 -11.00 7.88
N GLU A 160 16.86 -10.17 7.11
CA GLU A 160 15.41 -9.97 7.29
C GLU A 160 14.60 -11.23 6.96
N PRO A 161 13.51 -11.51 7.68
CA PRO A 161 12.56 -12.55 7.29
C PRO A 161 11.99 -12.26 5.89
N PRO A 162 11.97 -13.25 4.97
CA PRO A 162 11.36 -13.07 3.65
C PRO A 162 9.84 -13.03 3.80
N LEU A 163 9.22 -11.94 3.35
CA LEU A 163 7.78 -11.80 3.32
C LEU A 163 7.31 -10.96 2.15
N THR A 164 6.03 -11.09 1.85
CA THR A 164 5.30 -10.19 0.94
C THR A 164 4.23 -9.46 1.74
N VAL A 165 3.95 -8.22 1.37
CA VAL A 165 2.89 -7.39 1.97
C VAL A 165 1.88 -7.06 0.89
N SER A 166 0.59 -7.18 1.19
CA SER A 166 -0.48 -6.69 0.33
C SER A 166 -1.52 -5.89 1.12
N LEU A 167 -1.98 -4.78 0.57
CA LEU A 167 -3.04 -3.95 1.15
C LEU A 167 -4.40 -4.32 0.55
N SER A 168 -5.38 -4.47 1.43
CA SER A 168 -6.79 -4.70 1.10
C SER A 168 -7.71 -3.87 2.00
N TYR A 169 -8.99 -3.80 1.64
CA TYR A 169 -10.03 -3.06 2.36
C TYR A 169 -11.25 -3.95 2.64
N PRO A 170 -11.12 -5.00 3.47
CA PRO A 170 -12.26 -5.82 3.86
C PRO A 170 -13.25 -5.01 4.71
N ASP A 171 -14.52 -5.42 4.67
CA ASP A 171 -15.56 -4.91 5.58
C ASP A 171 -15.10 -5.03 7.03
N ASP A 172 -15.37 -4.01 7.84
CA ASP A 172 -15.06 -4.04 9.26
C ASP A 172 -16.16 -4.81 10.01
N PRO A 173 -15.87 -6.02 10.55
CA PRO A 173 -16.87 -6.77 11.33
C PRO A 173 -17.29 -6.06 12.62
N ALA A 174 -16.49 -5.07 13.07
CA ALA A 174 -16.80 -4.26 14.23
C ALA A 174 -17.33 -2.86 13.86
N TYR A 175 -17.71 -2.63 12.59
CA TYR A 175 -18.10 -1.32 12.08
C TYR A 175 -19.13 -0.62 12.96
N GLU A 176 -20.28 -1.27 13.23
CA GLU A 176 -21.36 -0.70 14.03
C GLU A 176 -20.90 -0.29 15.44
N ALA A 177 -20.06 -1.12 16.06
CA ALA A 177 -19.52 -0.84 17.40
C ALA A 177 -18.47 0.29 17.38
N ASN A 178 -17.73 0.43 16.27
CA ASN A 178 -16.71 1.45 16.09
C ASN A 178 -17.34 2.81 15.74
N VAL A 179 -18.28 2.85 14.80
CA VAL A 179 -18.95 4.08 14.34
C VAL A 179 -19.81 4.69 15.45
N ALA A 180 -20.41 3.88 16.32
CA ALA A 180 -21.19 4.35 17.46
C ALA A 180 -20.37 5.21 18.45
N ARG A 181 -19.04 5.09 18.46
CA ARG A 181 -18.13 5.89 19.30
C ARG A 181 -17.91 7.30 18.78
N PHE A 182 -18.25 7.55 17.52
CA PHE A 182 -18.12 8.86 16.90
C PHE A 182 -19.39 9.70 17.14
N PRO A 183 -19.23 11.04 17.28
CA PRO A 183 -20.35 11.97 17.19
C PRO A 183 -21.18 11.71 15.93
N GLU A 184 -22.50 11.88 16.02
CA GLU A 184 -23.46 11.56 14.95
C GLU A 184 -23.06 12.17 13.59
N HIS A 185 -22.66 13.44 13.58
CA HIS A 185 -22.23 14.15 12.37
C HIS A 185 -20.93 13.63 11.73
N LEU A 186 -20.18 12.76 12.40
CA LEU A 186 -18.96 12.14 11.87
C LEU A 186 -19.16 10.67 11.48
N ARG A 187 -20.32 10.07 11.78
CA ARG A 187 -20.56 8.64 11.54
C ARG A 187 -20.53 8.30 10.06
N ASP A 188 -21.10 9.17 9.22
CA ASP A 188 -21.12 8.98 7.76
C ASP A 188 -19.73 9.15 7.11
N ALA A 189 -18.77 9.74 7.81
CA ALA A 189 -17.38 9.89 7.37
C ALA A 189 -16.48 8.73 7.83
N VAL A 190 -17.03 7.72 8.53
CA VAL A 190 -16.27 6.52 8.91
C VAL A 190 -16.50 5.45 7.85
N PRO A 191 -15.45 4.98 7.17
CA PRO A 191 -15.59 3.92 6.18
C PRO A 191 -16.12 2.62 6.82
N PRO A 192 -17.01 1.86 6.14
CA PRO A 192 -17.43 0.53 6.59
C PRO A 192 -16.37 -0.56 6.38
N VAL A 193 -15.15 -0.16 5.97
CA VAL A 193 -14.03 -1.03 5.70
C VAL A 193 -12.85 -0.70 6.61
N VAL A 194 -11.97 -1.68 6.79
CA VAL A 194 -10.73 -1.52 7.55
C VAL A 194 -9.51 -1.74 6.65
N PRO A 195 -8.62 -0.74 6.48
CA PRO A 195 -7.37 -0.95 5.76
C PRO A 195 -6.59 -2.10 6.42
N THR A 196 -6.27 -3.11 5.63
CA THR A 196 -5.61 -4.33 6.10
C THR A 196 -4.35 -4.60 5.29
N LEU A 197 -3.20 -4.60 5.95
CA LEU A 197 -1.93 -5.10 5.41
C LEU A 197 -1.81 -6.59 5.73
N ASP A 198 -2.11 -7.40 4.73
CA ASP A 198 -1.86 -8.83 4.73
C ASP A 198 -0.38 -9.11 4.53
N ILE A 199 0.19 -9.90 5.43
CA ILE A 199 1.60 -10.26 5.49
C ILE A 199 1.70 -11.75 5.17
N ASP A 200 2.27 -12.09 4.03
CA ASP A 200 2.55 -13.47 3.64
C ASP A 200 3.96 -13.86 4.15
N ARG A 201 3.98 -14.71 5.17
CA ARG A 201 5.23 -15.26 5.75
C ARG A 201 5.45 -16.72 5.35
N SER A 202 4.82 -17.22 4.29
CA SER A 202 4.95 -18.62 3.83
C SER A 202 6.42 -19.05 3.62
N GLY A 203 7.28 -18.14 3.19
CA GLY A 203 8.73 -18.37 3.05
C GLY A 203 9.55 -18.31 4.34
N CYS A 204 8.96 -17.94 5.49
CA CYS A 204 9.67 -17.85 6.76
C CYS A 204 9.73 -19.19 7.50
N SER A 205 10.92 -19.54 7.99
CA SER A 205 11.12 -20.57 9.01
C SER A 205 10.43 -20.22 10.34
N ALA A 206 10.24 -21.22 11.20
CA ALA A 206 9.67 -21.01 12.53
C ALA A 206 10.49 -20.00 13.38
N GLY A 207 11.81 -20.03 13.28
CA GLY A 207 12.70 -19.09 13.98
C GLY A 207 12.55 -17.65 13.46
N GLN A 208 12.43 -17.47 12.14
CA GLN A 208 12.18 -16.17 11.52
C GLN A 208 10.83 -15.59 11.95
N ARG A 209 9.76 -16.40 11.92
CA ARG A 209 8.43 -16.00 12.40
C ARG A 209 8.45 -15.58 13.87
N ALA A 210 9.09 -16.37 14.73
CA ALA A 210 9.20 -16.06 16.16
C ALA A 210 9.97 -14.75 16.43
N ALA A 211 11.04 -14.49 15.68
CA ALA A 211 11.81 -13.25 15.79
C ALA A 211 10.99 -12.04 15.32
N HIS A 212 10.25 -12.18 14.20
CA HIS A 212 9.38 -11.13 13.68
C HIS A 212 8.21 -10.83 14.62
N ASP A 213 7.52 -11.86 15.12
CA ASP A 213 6.49 -11.75 16.16
C ASP A 213 7.00 -10.98 17.39
N LYS A 214 8.21 -11.32 17.86
CA LYS A 214 8.83 -10.66 19.00
C LYS A 214 9.10 -9.18 18.71
N ALA A 215 9.58 -8.87 17.50
CA ALA A 215 9.84 -7.49 17.08
C ALA A 215 8.53 -6.66 16.96
N LEU A 216 7.47 -7.24 16.40
CA LEU A 216 6.15 -6.61 16.31
C LEU A 216 5.59 -6.29 17.70
N ARG A 217 5.61 -7.27 18.61
CA ARG A 217 5.17 -7.07 20.00
C ARG A 217 6.00 -6.02 20.73
N ALA A 218 7.32 -5.99 20.52
CA ALA A 218 8.17 -4.97 21.12
C ALA A 218 7.83 -3.56 20.60
N GLY A 219 7.58 -3.42 19.29
CA GLY A 219 7.25 -2.16 18.65
C GLY A 219 5.90 -1.56 19.09
N THR A 220 4.96 -2.39 19.54
CA THR A 220 3.65 -1.93 20.04
C THR A 220 3.49 -2.03 21.55
N PHE A 221 4.58 -2.27 22.29
CA PHE A 221 4.54 -2.53 23.74
C PHE A 221 3.54 -3.65 24.10
N GLY A 222 3.39 -4.63 23.22
CA GLY A 222 2.48 -5.78 23.35
C GLY A 222 0.99 -5.45 23.15
N LYS A 223 0.61 -4.19 22.96
CA LYS A 223 -0.80 -3.80 22.80
C LYS A 223 -1.33 -4.22 21.43
N GLY A 224 -2.55 -4.75 21.43
CA GLY A 224 -3.32 -5.08 20.24
C GLY A 224 -2.77 -6.25 19.42
N PHE A 225 -1.80 -7.03 19.93
CA PHE A 225 -1.33 -8.24 19.26
C PHE A 225 -2.19 -9.43 19.66
N GLU A 226 -2.89 -10.03 18.69
CA GLU A 226 -3.70 -11.22 18.88
C GLU A 226 -3.16 -12.34 17.99
N ARG A 227 -3.10 -13.57 18.51
CA ARG A 227 -2.74 -14.72 17.69
C ARG A 227 -3.94 -15.20 16.90
N LEU A 228 -3.71 -15.47 15.62
CA LEU A 228 -4.66 -16.17 14.76
C LEU A 228 -4.12 -17.59 14.58
N GLY A 229 -4.90 -18.56 15.08
CA GLY A 229 -4.55 -19.98 15.03
C GLY A 229 -3.14 -20.30 15.51
N ARG A 230 -2.42 -21.13 14.75
CA ARG A 230 -1.13 -21.68 15.17
C ARG A 230 0.04 -20.76 14.85
N THR A 231 -0.01 -20.08 13.70
CA THR A 231 1.13 -19.33 13.15
C THR A 231 0.81 -17.90 12.72
N GLY A 232 -0.47 -17.54 12.66
CA GLY A 232 -0.93 -16.23 12.26
C GLY A 232 -1.03 -15.24 13.42
N PHE A 233 -1.29 -13.99 13.07
CA PHE A 233 -1.59 -12.93 14.03
C PHE A 233 -2.43 -11.82 13.39
N THR A 234 -3.04 -11.01 14.23
CA THR A 234 -3.61 -9.72 13.85
C THR A 234 -3.19 -8.65 14.86
N MET A 235 -3.00 -7.43 14.39
CA MET A 235 -2.83 -6.26 15.25
C MET A 235 -3.21 -4.96 14.56
N THR A 236 -3.48 -3.92 15.32
CA THR A 236 -3.84 -2.60 14.76
C THR A 236 -2.73 -1.57 14.99
N VAL A 237 -2.35 -0.86 13.93
CA VAL A 237 -1.39 0.25 13.98
C VAL A 237 -2.00 1.44 13.22
N GLY A 238 -2.31 2.53 13.92
CA GLY A 238 -2.84 3.74 13.28
C GLY A 238 -4.15 3.53 12.52
N GLY A 239 -5.05 2.68 13.03
CA GLY A 239 -6.31 2.33 12.36
C GLY A 239 -6.18 1.25 11.27
N VAL A 240 -4.95 0.84 10.92
CA VAL A 240 -4.67 -0.22 9.93
C VAL A 240 -4.47 -1.54 10.63
N ARG A 241 -5.12 -2.59 10.13
CA ARG A 241 -4.93 -3.97 10.58
C ARG A 241 -3.71 -4.58 9.88
N LEU A 242 -2.71 -5.02 10.64
CA LEU A 242 -1.69 -5.94 10.16
C LEU A 242 -2.18 -7.37 10.40
N ARG A 243 -2.15 -8.23 9.39
CA ARG A 243 -2.63 -9.61 9.49
C ARG A 243 -1.65 -10.59 8.84
N ASP A 244 -1.28 -11.65 9.55
CA ASP A 244 -0.72 -12.87 8.96
C ASP A 244 -1.78 -13.97 9.06
N GLY A 245 -2.20 -14.49 7.90
CA GLY A 245 -3.25 -15.51 7.82
C GLY A 245 -2.81 -16.86 8.40
N ASP A 246 -3.77 -17.71 8.75
CA ASP A 246 -3.49 -19.10 9.11
C ASP A 246 -3.08 -19.89 7.86
N GLY A 247 -1.84 -20.38 7.86
CA GLY A 247 -1.42 -21.51 7.02
C GLY A 247 -1.63 -22.84 7.73
#